data_AF-A0A2N9FVN2-F1
#
_entry.id   AF-A0A2N9FVN2-F1
#
_cell.length_a   1.000
_cell.length_b   1.000
_cell.length_c   1.000
_cell.angle_alpha   90.00
_cell.angle_beta   90.00
_cell.angle_gamma   90.00
#
_symmetry.space_group_name_H-M   'P 1'
#
loop_
_entity.id
_entity.type
_entity.pdbx_description
1 polymer ?
#
loop_
_entity_poly.entity_id
_entity_poly.type
_entity_poly.pdbx_seq_one_letter_code
_entity_poly.pdbx_strand_id
1 'polypeptide(L)'
;MEESLLLPNSSSLTWPTFTVELKRLGLLAGPMVTVTLAQYLLEIISMMMVGHLGELPLSSTAIALSLSCATGFSLLLGMASALETLCGQAYGAQQYQKIGIQTYTAIFSLILVCLPLSLIWIYMGKFLSFIGQDPIISHEAGEFTMWLVPALFAYAMLQPLVRYFQEQSLVKPMLISSCAILCFHIPLCWVLVFKSGLERLGAAVAISISYWLNVILLGVYMKYSPACKKTLAPISMEIFQGIGEFFRFAIPSAVMVCLEYWSFELLVLLSGLLPNPKLETSVLSVWSYTFSNEKEVVDYVTTMAPLVSLSVILDSIQGVLLEDLGGSI
;
A
#
# COMPACT_ATOMS: atom_id res chain seq x y z
N MET A 1 -23.65 45.15 -15.37
CA MET A 1 -23.43 45.69 -14.01
C MET A 1 -23.71 44.52 -13.08
N GLU A 2 -22.65 44.06 -12.42
CA GLU A 2 -22.55 42.78 -11.72
C GLU A 2 -23.61 42.56 -10.65
N GLU A 3 -24.33 41.44 -10.73
CA GLU A 3 -24.98 40.83 -9.56
C GLU A 3 -23.99 39.81 -8.99
N SER A 4 -23.38 40.21 -7.88
CA SER A 4 -22.45 39.44 -7.07
C SER A 4 -23.12 38.16 -6.53
N LEU A 5 -22.61 37.01 -6.96
CA LEU A 5 -22.77 35.73 -6.27
C LEU A 5 -22.25 35.87 -4.83
N LEU A 6 -23.17 35.91 -3.87
CA LEU A 6 -22.88 35.82 -2.45
C LEU A 6 -22.35 34.42 -2.14
N LEU A 7 -21.03 34.31 -1.98
CA LEU A 7 -20.38 33.17 -1.35
C LEU A 7 -20.97 32.97 0.07
N PRO A 8 -21.30 31.75 0.50
CA PRO A 8 -21.69 31.50 1.87
C PRO A 8 -20.50 31.82 2.79
N ASN A 9 -20.80 32.53 3.88
CA ASN A 9 -19.88 32.96 4.93
C ASN A 9 -18.72 31.99 5.17
N SER A 10 -17.48 32.49 5.08
CA SER A 10 -16.31 31.84 5.64
C SER A 10 -16.49 31.70 7.15
N SER A 11 -16.81 30.48 7.60
CA SER A 11 -16.85 30.14 9.02
C SER A 11 -15.47 30.40 9.62
N SER A 12 -15.38 31.33 10.57
CA SER A 12 -14.17 31.53 11.36
C SER A 12 -13.83 30.24 12.09
N LEU A 13 -12.59 29.75 11.90
CA LEU A 13 -12.09 28.53 12.53
C LEU A 13 -12.02 28.74 14.05
N THR A 14 -13.07 28.37 14.77
CA THR A 14 -13.11 28.53 16.23
C THR A 14 -12.43 27.33 16.90
N TRP A 15 -11.69 27.55 17.99
CA TRP A 15 -11.03 26.48 18.77
C TRP A 15 -11.94 25.28 19.09
N PRO A 16 -13.23 25.46 19.43
CA PRO A 16 -14.14 24.32 19.62
C PRO A 16 -14.33 23.49 18.35
N THR A 17 -14.54 24.13 17.19
CA THR A 17 -14.69 23.45 15.90
C THR A 17 -13.42 22.67 15.54
N PHE A 18 -12.25 23.28 15.76
CA PHE A 18 -10.95 22.61 15.58
C PHE A 18 -10.79 21.37 16.46
N THR A 19 -11.17 21.45 17.74
CA THR A 19 -11.07 20.29 18.64
C THR A 19 -12.03 19.15 18.31
N VAL A 20 -13.21 19.47 17.73
CA VAL A 20 -14.16 18.46 17.26
C VAL A 20 -13.60 17.75 16.04
N GLU A 21 -13.08 18.51 15.07
CA GLU A 21 -12.51 17.93 13.85
C GLU A 21 -11.25 17.11 14.17
N LEU A 22 -10.36 17.62 15.03
CA LEU A 22 -9.18 16.88 15.48
C LEU A 22 -9.55 15.54 16.15
N LYS A 23 -10.62 15.49 16.94
CA LYS A 23 -11.10 14.24 17.55
C LYS A 23 -11.66 13.27 16.52
N ARG A 24 -12.39 13.77 15.51
CA ARG A 24 -12.95 12.97 14.43
C ARG A 24 -11.84 12.38 13.56
N LEU A 25 -10.88 13.21 13.15
CA LEU A 25 -9.68 12.80 12.42
C LEU A 25 -8.88 11.76 13.21
N GLY A 26 -8.62 12.01 14.50
CA GLY A 26 -7.88 11.08 15.35
C GLY A 26 -8.55 9.70 15.49
N LEU A 27 -9.89 9.66 15.55
CA LEU A 27 -10.65 8.41 15.66
C LEU A 27 -10.60 7.57 14.37
N LEU A 28 -10.42 8.20 13.20
CA LEU A 28 -10.27 7.53 11.92
C LEU A 28 -8.80 7.18 11.61
N ALA A 29 -7.87 8.08 11.93
CA ALA A 29 -6.45 7.93 11.66
C ALA A 29 -5.84 6.75 12.41
N GLY A 30 -6.11 6.56 13.70
CA GLY A 30 -5.53 5.47 14.49
C GLY A 30 -5.82 4.06 13.92
N PRO A 31 -7.09 3.72 13.62
CA PRO A 31 -7.44 2.49 12.93
C PRO A 31 -6.82 2.36 11.53
N MET A 32 -6.73 3.44 10.75
CA MET A 32 -6.09 3.43 9.43
C MET A 32 -4.58 3.16 9.51
N VAL A 33 -3.87 3.77 10.46
CA VAL A 33 -2.46 3.48 10.76
C VAL A 33 -2.29 1.98 11.05
N THR A 34 -3.21 1.39 11.81
CA THR A 34 -3.16 -0.04 12.13
C THR A 34 -3.39 -0.91 10.89
N VAL A 35 -4.32 -0.54 10.01
CA VAL A 35 -4.56 -1.23 8.73
C VAL A 35 -3.29 -1.20 7.87
N THR A 36 -2.73 -0.02 7.67
CA THR A 36 -1.52 0.18 6.85
C THR A 36 -0.33 -0.59 7.43
N LEU A 37 -0.11 -0.50 8.74
CA LEU A 37 0.94 -1.25 9.43
C LEU A 37 0.74 -2.77 9.28
N ALA A 38 -0.48 -3.27 9.45
CA ALA A 38 -0.77 -4.69 9.30
C ALA A 38 -0.48 -5.21 7.89
N GLN A 39 -0.70 -4.38 6.85
CA GLN A 39 -0.35 -4.73 5.47
C GLN A 39 1.16 -4.77 5.26
N TYR A 40 1.91 -3.76 5.72
CA TYR A 40 3.37 -3.74 5.64
C TYR A 40 4.04 -4.90 6.39
N LEU A 41 3.50 -5.26 7.56
CA LEU A 41 4.05 -6.35 8.36
C LEU A 41 4.01 -7.70 7.63
N LEU A 42 3.15 -7.91 6.64
CA LEU A 42 3.14 -9.16 5.87
C LEU A 42 4.46 -9.38 5.11
N GLU A 43 4.96 -8.35 4.43
CA GLU A 43 6.22 -8.42 3.69
C GLU A 43 7.42 -8.51 4.64
N ILE A 44 7.39 -7.77 5.75
CA ILE A 44 8.45 -7.77 6.76
C ILE A 44 8.56 -9.14 7.43
N ILE A 45 7.45 -9.71 7.90
CA ILE A 45 7.44 -11.04 8.52
C ILE A 45 7.92 -12.10 7.53
N SER A 46 7.49 -12.00 6.28
CA SER A 46 7.96 -12.87 5.20
C SER A 46 9.48 -12.81 5.02
N MET A 47 10.05 -11.60 4.93
CA MET A 47 11.49 -11.40 4.83
C MET A 47 12.24 -11.92 6.07
N MET A 48 11.70 -11.69 7.27
CA MET A 48 12.27 -12.21 8.52
C MET A 48 12.34 -13.74 8.55
N MET A 49 11.26 -14.42 8.14
CA MET A 49 11.23 -15.88 8.07
C MET A 49 12.27 -16.40 7.07
N VAL A 50 12.39 -15.76 5.90
CA VAL A 50 13.43 -16.11 4.92
C VAL A 50 14.84 -15.83 5.46
N GLY A 51 15.02 -14.80 6.27
CA GLY A 51 16.30 -14.47 6.91
C GLY A 51 16.89 -15.61 7.74
N HIS A 52 16.05 -16.46 8.33
CA HIS A 52 16.50 -17.63 9.07
C HIS A 52 17.02 -18.78 8.19
N LEU A 53 16.83 -18.73 6.87
CA LEU A 53 17.38 -19.72 5.93
C LEU A 53 18.84 -19.46 5.57
N GLY A 54 19.32 -18.22 5.77
CA GLY A 54 20.71 -17.82 5.51
C GLY A 54 20.84 -16.50 4.77
N GLU A 55 22.08 -16.05 4.57
CA GLU A 55 22.39 -14.73 3.99
C GLU A 55 22.00 -14.62 2.51
N LEU A 56 22.17 -15.70 1.72
CA LEU A 56 21.84 -15.69 0.29
C LEU A 56 20.31 -15.57 0.05
N PRO A 57 19.44 -16.42 0.63
CA PRO A 57 17.99 -16.25 0.53
C PRO A 57 17.49 -14.90 1.04
N LEU A 58 18.09 -14.37 2.12
CA LEU A 58 17.75 -13.06 2.67
C LEU A 58 18.05 -11.93 1.69
N SER A 59 19.30 -11.85 1.20
CA SER A 59 19.76 -10.79 0.32
C SER A 59 19.04 -10.82 -1.04
N SER A 60 18.83 -12.01 -1.61
CA SER A 60 18.09 -12.17 -2.87
C SER A 60 16.62 -11.78 -2.73
N THR A 61 15.97 -12.16 -1.62
CA THR A 61 14.58 -11.81 -1.33
C THR A 61 14.41 -10.32 -1.03
N ALA A 62 15.36 -9.70 -0.31
CA ALA A 62 15.33 -8.27 -0.03
C ALA A 62 15.42 -7.43 -1.32
N ILE A 63 16.33 -7.78 -2.23
CA ILE A 63 16.42 -7.14 -3.56
C ILE A 63 15.14 -7.37 -4.36
N ALA A 64 14.59 -8.59 -4.35
CA ALA A 64 13.35 -8.91 -5.06
C ALA A 64 12.18 -8.08 -4.54
N LEU A 65 11.99 -7.98 -3.21
CA LEU A 65 10.93 -7.19 -2.60
C LEU A 65 11.12 -5.70 -2.85
N SER A 66 12.32 -5.15 -2.67
CA SER A 66 12.62 -3.75 -2.95
C SER A 66 12.30 -3.38 -4.40
N LEU A 67 12.77 -4.17 -5.38
CA LEU A 67 12.48 -3.92 -6.80
C LEU A 67 11.00 -4.14 -7.15
N SER A 68 10.35 -5.12 -6.54
CA SER A 68 8.90 -5.32 -6.68
C SER A 68 8.11 -4.13 -6.14
N CYS A 69 8.55 -3.56 -5.02
CA CYS A 69 7.96 -2.37 -4.42
C CYS A 69 8.17 -1.14 -5.31
N ALA A 70 9.39 -0.92 -5.78
CA ALA A 70 9.75 0.21 -6.63
C ALA A 70 9.07 0.18 -8.01
N THR A 71 8.95 -0.99 -8.63
CA THR A 71 8.42 -1.12 -10.00
C THR A 71 6.93 -1.44 -10.07
N GLY A 72 6.36 -2.07 -9.04
CA GLY A 72 4.99 -2.60 -9.06
C GLY A 72 4.11 -2.05 -7.95
N PHE A 73 4.41 -2.37 -6.68
CA PHE A 73 3.49 -2.05 -5.58
C PHE A 73 3.32 -0.54 -5.35
N SER A 74 4.39 0.27 -5.43
CA SER A 74 4.29 1.73 -5.30
C SER A 74 3.46 2.35 -6.44
N LEU A 75 3.67 1.86 -7.66
CA LEU A 75 2.91 2.28 -8.85
C LEU A 75 1.42 1.96 -8.68
N LEU A 76 1.06 0.74 -8.31
CA LEU A 76 -0.33 0.34 -8.10
C LEU A 76 -0.98 1.12 -6.94
N LEU A 77 -0.24 1.35 -5.86
CA LEU A 77 -0.71 2.14 -4.71
C LEU A 77 -1.01 3.58 -5.11
N GLY A 78 -0.09 4.22 -5.84
CA GLY A 78 -0.24 5.59 -6.31
C GLY A 78 -1.28 5.75 -7.40
N MET A 79 -1.44 4.77 -8.29
CA MET A 79 -2.56 4.79 -9.23
C MET A 79 -3.91 4.63 -8.51
N ALA A 80 -3.98 3.79 -7.48
CA ALA A 80 -5.20 3.60 -6.70
C ALA A 80 -5.59 4.83 -5.87
N SER A 81 -4.65 5.71 -5.47
CA SER A 81 -4.98 6.94 -4.73
C SER A 81 -5.73 7.97 -5.58
N ALA A 82 -5.81 7.80 -6.90
CA ALA A 82 -6.76 8.56 -7.72
C ALA A 82 -8.23 8.40 -7.26
N LEU A 83 -8.55 7.27 -6.63
CA LEU A 83 -9.87 7.05 -6.05
C LEU A 83 -10.17 7.99 -4.89
N GLU A 84 -9.17 8.51 -4.16
CA GLU A 84 -9.40 9.48 -3.08
C GLU A 84 -10.04 10.75 -3.67
N THR A 85 -9.53 11.21 -4.82
CA THR A 85 -10.13 12.36 -5.53
C THR A 85 -11.48 12.00 -6.16
N LEU A 86 -11.55 10.90 -6.90
CA LEU A 86 -12.76 10.55 -7.68
C LEU A 86 -13.93 10.14 -6.79
N CYS A 87 -13.68 9.35 -5.75
CA CYS A 87 -14.70 8.94 -4.79
C CYS A 87 -15.04 10.07 -3.83
N GLY A 88 -14.08 10.88 -3.38
CA GLY A 88 -14.34 12.08 -2.59
C GLY A 88 -15.26 13.08 -3.31
N GLN A 89 -15.00 13.36 -4.59
CA GLN A 89 -15.88 14.18 -5.44
C GLN A 89 -17.27 13.56 -5.62
N ALA A 90 -17.34 12.25 -5.87
CA ALA A 90 -18.61 11.55 -5.99
C ALA A 90 -19.41 11.56 -4.68
N TYR A 91 -18.75 11.41 -3.53
CA TYR A 91 -19.35 11.42 -2.21
C TYR A 91 -19.90 12.81 -1.87
N GLY A 92 -19.11 13.87 -2.10
CA GLY A 92 -19.52 15.27 -1.95
C GLY A 92 -20.71 15.64 -2.82
N ALA A 93 -20.71 15.21 -4.08
CA ALA A 93 -21.83 15.39 -5.01
C ALA A 93 -23.04 14.47 -4.75
N GLN A 94 -23.03 13.68 -3.67
CA GLN A 94 -24.06 12.70 -3.31
C GLN A 94 -24.32 11.61 -4.38
N GLN A 95 -23.36 11.39 -5.28
CA GLN A 95 -23.40 10.36 -6.32
C GLN A 95 -22.83 9.03 -5.81
N TYR A 96 -23.43 8.48 -4.75
CA TYR A 96 -22.89 7.33 -4.02
C TYR A 96 -22.62 6.09 -4.88
N GLN A 97 -23.46 5.82 -5.89
CA GLN A 97 -23.27 4.69 -6.82
C GLN A 97 -22.00 4.85 -7.67
N LYS A 98 -21.57 6.09 -7.94
CA LYS A 98 -20.35 6.38 -8.69
C LYS A 98 -19.10 5.88 -7.96
N ILE A 99 -19.12 5.78 -6.63
CA ILE A 99 -18.02 5.22 -5.82
C ILE A 99 -17.78 3.75 -6.18
N GLY A 100 -18.84 2.94 -6.24
CA GLY A 100 -18.76 1.54 -6.66
C GLY A 100 -18.27 1.40 -8.11
N ILE A 101 -18.82 2.21 -9.03
CA ILE A 101 -18.41 2.20 -10.44
C ILE A 101 -16.92 2.54 -10.58
N GLN A 102 -16.45 3.62 -9.95
CA GLN A 102 -15.03 4.02 -10.01
C GLN A 102 -14.11 2.98 -9.38
N THR A 103 -14.54 2.32 -8.31
CA THR A 103 -13.79 1.21 -7.70
C THR A 103 -13.62 0.06 -8.69
N TYR A 104 -14.68 -0.36 -9.39
CA TYR A 104 -14.58 -1.40 -10.42
C TYR A 104 -13.74 -0.96 -11.62
N THR A 105 -13.85 0.30 -12.05
CA THR A 105 -13.03 0.91 -13.10
C THR A 105 -11.55 0.86 -12.74
N ALA A 106 -11.21 1.24 -11.51
CA ALA A 106 -9.84 1.18 -11.01
C ALA A 106 -9.33 -0.26 -10.95
N ILE A 107 -10.09 -1.21 -10.39
CA ILE A 107 -9.71 -2.63 -10.36
C ILE A 107 -9.41 -3.12 -11.77
N PHE A 108 -10.31 -2.90 -12.73
CA PHE A 108 -10.10 -3.33 -14.11
C PHE A 108 -8.85 -2.68 -14.73
N SER A 109 -8.68 -1.37 -14.53
CA SER A 109 -7.55 -0.62 -15.07
C SER A 109 -6.21 -1.06 -14.48
N LEU A 110 -6.16 -1.31 -13.16
CA LEU A 110 -4.95 -1.78 -12.48
C LEU A 110 -4.58 -3.21 -12.86
N ILE A 111 -5.57 -4.08 -13.11
CA ILE A 111 -5.33 -5.42 -13.65
C ILE A 111 -4.69 -5.34 -15.04
N LEU A 112 -5.11 -4.39 -15.90
CA LEU A 112 -4.44 -4.17 -17.19
C LEU A 112 -2.99 -3.70 -17.02
N VAL A 113 -2.73 -2.83 -16.04
CA VAL A 113 -1.36 -2.37 -15.70
C VAL A 113 -0.50 -3.51 -15.15
N CYS A 114 -1.08 -4.49 -14.45
CA CYS A 114 -0.35 -5.65 -13.97
C CYS A 114 0.23 -6.52 -15.11
N LEU A 115 -0.34 -6.49 -16.32
CA LEU A 115 0.15 -7.29 -17.46
C LEU A 115 1.58 -6.90 -17.90
N PRO A 116 1.88 -5.63 -18.24
CA PRO A 116 3.26 -5.22 -18.54
C PRO A 116 4.19 -5.32 -17.33
N LEU A 117 3.69 -5.07 -16.10
CA LEU A 117 4.50 -5.23 -14.89
C LEU A 117 4.92 -6.68 -14.66
N SER A 118 4.02 -7.64 -14.87
CA SER A 118 4.33 -9.07 -14.79
C SER A 118 5.41 -9.47 -15.79
N LEU A 119 5.41 -8.88 -16.99
CA LEU A 119 6.46 -9.11 -17.97
C LEU A 119 7.82 -8.61 -17.46
N ILE A 120 7.86 -7.40 -16.88
CA ILE A 120 9.09 -6.87 -16.25
C ILE A 120 9.58 -7.82 -15.15
N TRP A 121 8.67 -8.31 -14.31
CA TRP A 121 8.97 -9.20 -13.19
C TRP A 121 9.51 -10.57 -13.64
N ILE A 122 9.01 -11.13 -14.74
CA ILE A 122 9.52 -12.37 -15.33
C ILE A 122 10.98 -12.22 -15.79
N TYR A 123 11.38 -11.03 -16.26
CA TYR A 123 12.74 -10.75 -16.72
C TYR A 123 13.66 -10.15 -15.63
N MET A 124 13.17 -10.01 -14.40
CA MET A 124 13.87 -9.31 -13.32
C MET A 124 15.26 -9.90 -13.04
N GLY A 125 15.39 -11.23 -13.00
CA GLY A 125 16.69 -11.86 -12.74
C GLY A 125 17.74 -11.55 -13.82
N LYS A 126 17.33 -11.52 -15.10
CA LYS A 126 18.23 -11.15 -16.20
C LYS A 126 18.61 -9.67 -16.15
N PHE A 127 17.66 -8.81 -15.79
CA PHE A 127 17.90 -7.39 -15.59
C PHE A 127 18.93 -7.15 -14.48
N LEU A 128 18.80 -7.85 -13.35
CA LEU A 128 19.76 -7.77 -12.24
C LEU A 128 21.18 -8.20 -12.66
N SER A 129 21.30 -9.31 -13.37
CA SER A 129 22.59 -9.74 -13.91
C SER A 129 23.18 -8.75 -14.92
N PHE A 130 22.33 -8.10 -15.72
CA PHE A 130 22.75 -7.10 -16.69
C PHE A 130 23.32 -5.84 -16.02
N ILE A 131 22.75 -5.38 -14.90
CA ILE A 131 23.26 -4.23 -14.14
C ILE A 131 24.46 -4.58 -13.24
N GLY A 132 24.98 -5.81 -13.32
CA GLY A 132 26.20 -6.26 -12.64
C GLY A 132 25.99 -6.86 -11.26
N GLN A 133 24.77 -7.23 -10.86
CA GLN A 133 24.55 -8.00 -9.63
C GLN A 133 25.13 -9.41 -9.76
N ASP A 134 25.46 -10.02 -8.62
CA ASP A 134 25.92 -11.41 -8.57
C ASP A 134 24.92 -12.34 -9.30
N PRO A 135 25.38 -13.24 -10.19
CA PRO A 135 24.48 -14.08 -10.97
C PRO A 135 23.57 -15.00 -10.13
N ILE A 136 24.05 -15.47 -8.97
CA ILE A 136 23.27 -16.34 -8.08
C ILE A 136 22.20 -15.52 -7.38
N ILE A 137 22.56 -14.36 -6.81
CA ILE A 137 21.59 -13.42 -6.22
C ILE A 137 20.55 -12.98 -7.25
N SER A 138 20.98 -12.68 -8.47
CA SER A 138 20.12 -12.26 -9.57
C SER A 138 19.12 -13.34 -9.96
N HIS A 139 19.59 -14.58 -10.13
CA HIS A 139 18.73 -15.73 -10.42
C HIS A 139 17.70 -15.91 -9.32
N GLU A 140 18.17 -15.91 -8.06
CA GLU A 140 17.31 -16.11 -6.93
C GLU A 140 16.24 -15.01 -6.81
N ALA A 141 16.65 -13.74 -6.87
CA ALA A 141 15.72 -12.61 -6.81
C ALA A 141 14.71 -12.61 -7.97
N GLY A 142 15.14 -13.04 -9.16
CA GLY A 142 14.28 -13.22 -10.32
C GLY A 142 13.19 -14.27 -10.10
N GLU A 143 13.55 -15.44 -9.56
CA GLU A 143 12.58 -16.48 -9.22
C GLU A 143 11.60 -15.99 -8.16
N PHE A 144 12.08 -15.36 -7.08
CA PHE A 144 11.21 -14.84 -6.02
C PHE A 144 10.20 -13.82 -6.58
N THR A 145 10.67 -12.88 -7.38
CA THR A 145 9.83 -11.87 -8.06
C THR A 145 8.78 -12.50 -8.98
N MET A 146 9.14 -13.57 -9.70
CA MET A 146 8.18 -14.31 -10.53
C MET A 146 7.07 -14.96 -9.69
N TRP A 147 7.41 -15.52 -8.52
CA TRP A 147 6.44 -16.09 -7.58
C TRP A 147 5.60 -15.05 -6.83
N LEU A 148 6.01 -13.78 -6.83
CA LEU A 148 5.19 -12.67 -6.33
C LEU A 148 4.14 -12.17 -7.34
N VAL A 149 4.19 -12.58 -8.61
CA VAL A 149 3.22 -12.10 -9.62
C VAL A 149 1.76 -12.28 -9.18
N PRO A 150 1.32 -13.39 -8.55
CA PRO A 150 -0.04 -13.49 -8.02
C PRO A 150 -0.38 -12.44 -6.95
N ALA A 151 0.59 -12.04 -6.11
CA ALA A 151 0.43 -10.96 -5.14
C ALA A 151 0.23 -9.60 -5.83
N LEU A 152 0.89 -9.35 -6.96
CA LEU A 152 0.72 -8.13 -7.76
C LEU A 152 -0.75 -7.94 -8.18
N PHE A 153 -1.37 -8.98 -8.74
CA PHE A 153 -2.79 -8.94 -9.13
C PHE A 153 -3.72 -8.81 -7.92
N ALA A 154 -3.42 -9.49 -6.82
CA ALA A 154 -4.19 -9.34 -5.58
C ALA A 154 -4.11 -7.89 -5.07
N TYR A 155 -2.93 -7.28 -5.09
CA TYR A 155 -2.70 -5.92 -4.65
C TYR A 155 -3.43 -4.89 -5.53
N ALA A 156 -3.47 -5.12 -6.85
CA ALA A 156 -4.26 -4.31 -7.79
C ALA A 156 -5.77 -4.34 -7.52
N MET A 157 -6.29 -5.39 -6.89
CA MET A 157 -7.68 -5.45 -6.42
C MET A 157 -7.83 -4.89 -5.00
N LEU A 158 -6.87 -5.18 -4.13
CA LEU A 158 -6.90 -4.80 -2.72
C LEU A 158 -6.88 -3.27 -2.55
N GLN A 159 -6.02 -2.57 -3.28
CA GLN A 159 -5.86 -1.13 -3.12
C GLN A 159 -7.15 -0.36 -3.46
N PRO A 160 -7.83 -0.59 -4.59
CA PRO A 160 -9.15 0.00 -4.83
C PRO A 160 -10.20 -0.33 -3.76
N LEU A 161 -10.22 -1.56 -3.24
CA LEU A 161 -11.15 -1.96 -2.18
C LEU A 161 -10.89 -1.21 -0.88
N VAL A 162 -9.63 -1.06 -0.47
CA VAL A 162 -9.26 -0.27 0.72
C VAL A 162 -9.78 1.16 0.58
N ARG A 163 -9.57 1.79 -0.58
CA ARG A 163 -10.01 3.17 -0.85
C ARG A 163 -11.55 3.25 -0.88
N TYR A 164 -12.23 2.28 -1.46
CA TYR A 164 -13.69 2.20 -1.41
C TYR A 164 -14.22 2.28 0.03
N PHE A 165 -13.63 1.55 0.97
CA PHE A 165 -14.04 1.59 2.38
C PHE A 165 -13.58 2.86 3.09
N GLN A 166 -12.35 3.32 2.82
CA GLN A 166 -11.76 4.50 3.43
C GLN A 166 -12.57 5.77 3.13
N GLU A 167 -12.94 6.00 1.87
CA GLU A 167 -13.72 7.16 1.39
C GLU A 167 -15.16 7.21 1.89
N GLN A 168 -15.59 6.17 2.59
CA GLN A 168 -16.90 6.09 3.25
C GLN A 168 -16.76 6.10 4.77
N SER A 169 -15.55 6.36 5.29
CA SER A 169 -15.20 6.22 6.71
C SER A 169 -15.52 4.82 7.28
N LEU A 170 -15.57 3.77 6.44
CA LEU A 170 -15.86 2.38 6.83
C LEU A 170 -14.57 1.65 7.25
N VAL A 171 -13.91 2.13 8.30
CA VAL A 171 -12.59 1.62 8.71
C VAL A 171 -12.64 0.25 9.39
N LYS A 172 -13.74 -0.07 10.08
CA LYS A 172 -13.90 -1.32 10.83
C LYS A 172 -13.67 -2.61 10.00
N PRO A 173 -14.28 -2.81 8.82
CA PRO A 173 -14.02 -4.01 8.02
C PRO A 173 -12.55 -4.14 7.61
N MET A 174 -11.89 -3.03 7.24
CA MET A 174 -10.47 -3.02 6.88
C MET A 174 -9.57 -3.38 8.06
N LEU A 175 -9.86 -2.84 9.25
CA LEU A 175 -9.10 -3.13 10.46
C LEU A 175 -9.21 -4.61 10.84
N ILE A 176 -10.44 -5.12 10.90
CA ILE A 176 -10.69 -6.51 11.29
C ILE A 176 -10.06 -7.46 10.28
N SER A 177 -10.26 -7.23 8.98
CA SER A 177 -9.69 -8.10 7.95
C SER A 177 -8.16 -8.07 7.97
N SER A 178 -7.54 -6.88 8.02
CA SER A 178 -6.07 -6.77 7.97
C SER A 178 -5.40 -7.40 9.20
N CYS A 179 -5.95 -7.20 10.41
CA CYS A 179 -5.45 -7.87 11.61
C CYS A 179 -5.63 -9.39 11.55
N ALA A 180 -6.80 -9.87 11.09
CA ALA A 180 -7.05 -11.31 10.96
C ALA A 180 -6.10 -11.96 9.95
N ILE A 181 -5.85 -11.29 8.81
CA ILE A 181 -4.91 -11.76 7.79
C ILE A 181 -3.49 -11.76 8.33
N LEU A 182 -3.06 -10.74 9.09
CA LEU A 182 -1.74 -10.74 9.72
C LEU A 182 -1.56 -11.91 10.69
N CYS A 183 -2.54 -12.16 11.56
CA CYS A 183 -2.52 -13.30 12.48
C CYS A 183 -2.48 -14.65 11.75
N PHE A 184 -3.15 -14.77 10.61
CA PHE A 184 -3.11 -15.96 9.76
C PHE A 184 -1.81 -16.09 8.97
N HIS A 185 -1.24 -14.98 8.52
CA HIS A 185 -0.03 -14.93 7.72
C HIS A 185 1.18 -15.48 8.45
N ILE A 186 1.33 -15.17 9.75
CA ILE A 186 2.47 -15.65 10.56
C ILE A 186 2.63 -17.18 10.51
N PRO A 187 1.64 -17.99 10.92
CA PRO A 187 1.75 -19.45 10.85
C PRO A 187 1.79 -19.96 9.42
N LEU A 188 1.06 -19.35 8.48
CA LEU A 188 1.10 -19.74 7.07
C LEU A 188 2.52 -19.60 6.49
N CYS A 189 3.13 -18.43 6.67
CA CYS A 189 4.47 -18.12 6.20
C CYS A 189 5.49 -19.05 6.84
N TRP A 190 5.40 -19.29 8.15
CA TRP A 190 6.29 -20.23 8.84
C TRP A 190 6.20 -21.65 8.25
N VAL A 191 4.99 -22.17 8.02
CA VAL A 191 4.80 -23.50 7.42
C VAL A 191 5.35 -23.55 6.00
N LEU A 192 5.04 -22.55 5.18
CA LEU A 192 5.48 -22.52 3.79
C LEU A 192 7.00 -22.37 3.68
N VAL A 193 7.62 -21.54 4.50
CA VAL A 193 9.08 -21.33 4.47
C VAL A 193 9.84 -22.53 5.02
N PHE A 194 9.45 -23.08 6.18
CA PHE A 194 10.29 -24.07 6.87
C PHE A 194 9.82 -25.53 6.75
N LYS A 195 8.58 -25.79 6.37
CA LYS A 195 7.99 -27.15 6.40
C LYS A 195 7.54 -27.68 5.04
N SER A 196 7.22 -26.81 4.10
CA SER A 196 6.69 -27.23 2.80
C SER A 196 7.75 -27.63 1.76
N GLY A 197 9.02 -27.31 2.01
CA GLY A 197 10.11 -27.46 1.04
C GLY A 197 10.18 -26.32 0.00
N LEU A 198 9.31 -25.32 0.08
CA LEU A 198 9.35 -24.13 -0.79
C LEU A 198 10.41 -23.10 -0.39
N GLU A 199 10.94 -23.20 0.85
CA GLU A 199 11.98 -22.30 1.36
C GLU A 199 11.60 -20.82 1.16
N ARG A 200 12.47 -20.02 0.55
CA ARG A 200 12.21 -18.60 0.27
C ARG A 200 10.98 -18.37 -0.60
N LEU A 201 10.68 -19.25 -1.55
CA LEU A 201 9.49 -19.12 -2.41
C LEU A 201 8.20 -19.29 -1.60
N GLY A 202 8.26 -19.99 -0.46
CA GLY A 202 7.15 -20.11 0.47
C GLY A 202 6.67 -18.76 1.01
N ALA A 203 7.57 -17.79 1.17
CA ALA A 203 7.22 -16.44 1.60
C ALA A 203 6.45 -15.67 0.51
N ALA A 204 6.87 -15.74 -0.75
CA ALA A 204 6.14 -15.13 -1.87
C ALA A 204 4.71 -15.71 -2.01
N VAL A 205 4.56 -17.02 -1.81
CA VAL A 205 3.24 -17.69 -1.78
C VAL A 205 2.41 -17.21 -0.59
N ALA A 206 3.01 -17.09 0.60
CA ALA A 206 2.32 -16.61 1.81
C ALA A 206 1.78 -15.19 1.64
N ILE A 207 2.57 -14.27 1.06
CA ILE A 207 2.16 -12.90 0.74
C ILE A 207 0.98 -12.94 -0.24
N SER A 208 1.11 -13.70 -1.34
CA SER A 208 0.07 -13.84 -2.36
C SER A 208 -1.26 -14.31 -1.77
N ILE A 209 -1.23 -15.39 -0.97
CA ILE A 209 -2.44 -15.93 -0.31
C ILE A 209 -3.05 -14.89 0.64
N SER A 210 -2.22 -14.17 1.39
CA SER A 210 -2.68 -13.19 2.37
C SER A 210 -3.39 -12.00 1.71
N TYR A 211 -2.84 -11.47 0.61
CA TYR A 211 -3.49 -10.42 -0.16
C TYR A 211 -4.79 -10.91 -0.79
N TRP A 212 -4.81 -12.09 -1.41
CA TRP A 212 -6.04 -12.66 -1.98
C TRP A 212 -7.12 -12.90 -0.94
N LEU A 213 -6.77 -13.43 0.23
CA LEU A 213 -7.72 -13.58 1.33
C LEU A 213 -8.29 -12.23 1.78
N ASN A 214 -7.46 -11.18 1.88
CA ASN A 214 -7.95 -9.85 2.23
C ASN A 214 -8.90 -9.30 1.16
N VAL A 215 -8.58 -9.46 -0.13
CA VAL A 215 -9.46 -9.11 -1.26
C VAL A 215 -10.80 -9.84 -1.15
N ILE A 216 -10.78 -11.13 -0.84
CA ILE A 216 -12.01 -11.93 -0.70
C ILE A 216 -12.83 -11.43 0.50
N LEU A 217 -12.22 -11.23 1.67
CA LEU A 217 -12.92 -10.75 2.86
C LEU A 217 -13.58 -9.38 2.64
N LEU A 218 -12.82 -8.44 2.07
CA LEU A 218 -13.31 -7.10 1.77
C LEU A 218 -14.36 -7.10 0.65
N GLY A 219 -14.17 -7.90 -0.41
CA GLY A 219 -15.14 -8.06 -1.49
C GLY A 219 -16.46 -8.69 -1.01
N VAL A 220 -16.39 -9.69 -0.14
CA VAL A 220 -17.56 -10.30 0.51
C VAL A 220 -18.27 -9.27 1.39
N TYR A 221 -17.54 -8.51 2.21
CA TYR A 221 -18.13 -7.46 3.03
C TYR A 221 -18.81 -6.39 2.16
N MET A 222 -18.15 -5.91 1.09
CA MET A 222 -18.72 -4.94 0.16
C MET A 222 -20.04 -5.43 -0.46
N LYS A 223 -20.09 -6.71 -0.85
CA LYS A 223 -21.24 -7.30 -1.53
C LYS A 223 -22.45 -7.52 -0.63
N TYR A 224 -22.24 -7.91 0.63
CA TYR A 224 -23.33 -8.36 1.51
C TYR A 224 -23.64 -7.41 2.67
N SER A 225 -22.75 -6.47 3.01
CA SER A 225 -22.98 -5.56 4.13
C SER A 225 -24.05 -4.51 3.79
N PRO A 226 -25.05 -4.29 4.68
CA PRO A 226 -26.00 -3.20 4.54
C PRO A 226 -25.34 -1.81 4.45
N ALA A 227 -24.16 -1.65 5.07
CA ALA A 227 -23.40 -0.40 5.06
C ALA A 227 -22.99 0.02 3.64
N CYS A 228 -22.75 -0.94 2.76
CA CYS A 228 -22.30 -0.71 1.39
C CYS A 228 -23.47 -0.60 0.40
N LYS A 229 -24.72 -0.84 0.82
CA LYS A 229 -25.87 -0.92 -0.10
C LYS A 229 -26.09 0.35 -0.94
N LYS A 230 -25.77 1.53 -0.37
CA LYS A 230 -25.94 2.83 -1.04
C LYS A 230 -24.86 3.10 -2.11
N THR A 231 -23.67 2.55 -1.92
CA THR A 231 -22.48 2.78 -2.76
C THR A 231 -22.15 1.60 -3.65
N LEU A 232 -22.72 0.43 -3.38
CA LEU A 232 -22.64 -0.76 -4.22
C LEU A 232 -23.37 -0.51 -5.53
N ALA A 233 -22.62 -0.50 -6.63
CA ALA A 233 -23.15 -0.41 -7.98
C ALA A 233 -23.26 -1.79 -8.65
N PRO A 234 -24.24 -1.98 -9.56
CA PRO A 234 -24.22 -3.12 -10.45
C PRO A 234 -23.03 -3.02 -11.41
N ILE A 235 -22.42 -4.15 -11.71
CA ILE A 235 -21.37 -4.21 -12.75
C ILE A 235 -22.05 -3.91 -14.09
N SER A 236 -21.64 -2.83 -14.74
CA SER A 236 -22.22 -2.33 -15.99
C SER A 236 -21.13 -1.90 -16.97
N MET A 237 -21.51 -1.54 -18.20
CA MET A 237 -20.57 -1.03 -19.21
C MET A 237 -20.01 0.36 -18.87
N GLU A 238 -20.56 1.04 -17.85
CA GLU A 238 -20.06 2.34 -17.37
C GLU A 238 -18.62 2.24 -16.83
N ILE A 239 -18.21 1.04 -16.39
CA ILE A 239 -16.83 0.75 -15.99
C ILE A 239 -15.84 1.15 -17.10
N PHE A 240 -16.16 0.84 -18.37
CA PHE A 240 -15.28 1.15 -19.49
C PHE A 240 -15.25 2.63 -19.85
N GLN A 241 -16.32 3.37 -19.53
CA GLN A 241 -16.41 4.80 -19.78
C GLN A 241 -15.54 5.60 -18.81
N GLY A 242 -15.37 5.11 -17.58
CA GLY A 242 -14.57 5.75 -16.54
C GLY A 242 -13.05 5.59 -16.70
N ILE A 243 -12.57 4.71 -17.59
CA ILE A 243 -11.14 4.37 -17.70
C ILE A 243 -10.29 5.62 -17.99
N GLY A 244 -10.71 6.44 -18.96
CA GLY A 244 -9.97 7.66 -19.33
C GLY A 244 -9.90 8.67 -18.19
N GLU A 245 -11.00 8.84 -17.45
CA GLU A 245 -11.05 9.69 -16.26
C GLU A 245 -10.13 9.16 -15.16
N PHE A 246 -10.17 7.85 -14.89
CA PHE A 246 -9.31 7.19 -13.92
C PHE A 246 -7.83 7.43 -14.22
N PHE A 247 -7.35 7.12 -15.43
CA PHE A 247 -5.94 7.29 -15.79
C PHE A 247 -5.47 8.75 -15.74
N ARG A 248 -6.37 9.72 -16.00
CA ARG A 248 -6.05 11.15 -15.89
C ARG A 248 -5.62 11.55 -14.47
N PHE A 249 -6.23 10.96 -13.44
CA PHE A 249 -5.85 11.17 -12.05
C PHE A 249 -4.79 10.16 -11.57
N ALA A 250 -4.85 8.92 -12.04
CA ALA A 250 -3.95 7.85 -11.59
C ALA A 250 -2.50 8.06 -12.01
N ILE A 251 -2.24 8.63 -13.20
CA ILE A 251 -0.86 8.85 -13.66
C ILE A 251 -0.13 9.89 -12.78
N PRO A 252 -0.67 11.11 -12.53
CA PRO A 252 -0.04 12.06 -11.62
C PRO A 252 0.14 11.50 -10.20
N SER A 253 -0.88 10.84 -9.65
CA SER A 253 -0.82 10.25 -8.31
C SER A 253 0.23 9.13 -8.21
N ALA A 254 0.34 8.30 -9.25
CA ALA A 254 1.40 7.30 -9.37
C ALA A 254 2.79 7.93 -9.38
N VAL A 255 3.01 8.97 -10.19
CA VAL A 255 4.31 9.65 -10.25
C VAL A 255 4.69 10.21 -8.88
N MET A 256 3.76 10.83 -8.16
CA MET A 256 3.99 11.36 -6.82
C MET A 256 4.45 10.26 -5.85
N VAL A 257 3.69 9.17 -5.73
CA VAL A 257 4.02 8.07 -4.81
C VAL A 257 5.30 7.33 -5.25
N CYS A 258 5.49 7.08 -6.54
CA CYS A 258 6.72 6.46 -7.04
C CYS A 258 7.95 7.30 -6.72
N LEU A 259 7.91 8.62 -6.93
CA LEU A 259 9.03 9.51 -6.61
C LEU A 259 9.36 9.50 -5.11
N GLU A 260 8.35 9.44 -4.25
CA GLU A 260 8.55 9.30 -2.81
C GLU A 260 9.30 8.01 -2.46
N TYR A 261 8.80 6.85 -2.92
CA TYR A 261 9.45 5.56 -2.66
C TYR A 261 10.85 5.47 -3.27
N TRP A 262 11.01 5.94 -4.51
CA TRP A 262 12.31 5.92 -5.17
C TRP A 262 13.31 6.85 -4.50
N SER A 263 12.85 7.98 -3.94
CA SER A 263 13.73 8.85 -3.15
C SER A 263 14.22 8.14 -1.89
N PHE A 264 13.36 7.37 -1.22
CA PHE A 264 13.75 6.56 -0.06
C PHE A 264 14.75 5.47 -0.45
N GLU A 265 14.49 4.72 -1.53
CA GLU A 265 15.42 3.69 -2.04
C GLU A 265 16.77 4.28 -2.44
N LEU A 266 16.78 5.46 -3.07
CA LEU A 266 18.00 6.16 -3.42
C LEU A 266 18.80 6.57 -2.17
N LEU A 267 18.13 7.05 -1.12
CA LEU A 267 18.77 7.39 0.15
C LEU A 267 19.40 6.16 0.81
N VAL A 268 18.68 5.03 0.85
CA VAL A 268 19.20 3.76 1.36
C VAL A 268 20.43 3.32 0.55
N LEU A 269 20.35 3.36 -0.79
CA LEU A 269 21.48 3.02 -1.66
C LEU A 269 22.71 3.92 -1.39
N LEU A 270 22.50 5.23 -1.28
CA LEU A 270 23.57 6.20 -1.03
C LEU A 270 24.21 6.01 0.36
N SER A 271 23.44 5.61 1.37
CA SER A 271 24.02 5.28 2.69
C SER A 271 24.93 4.06 2.66
N GLY A 272 24.72 3.14 1.73
CA GLY A 272 25.59 1.99 1.48
C GLY A 272 26.98 2.38 0.95
N LEU A 273 27.17 3.63 0.54
CA LEU A 273 28.45 4.17 0.09
C LEU A 273 29.20 4.94 1.19
N LEU A 274 28.60 5.10 2.37
CA LEU A 274 29.22 5.81 3.50
C LEU A 274 30.33 4.96 4.17
N PRO A 275 31.25 5.60 4.92
CA PRO A 275 32.43 4.93 5.48
C PRO A 275 32.13 3.73 6.41
N ASN A 276 30.95 3.71 7.04
CA ASN A 276 30.44 2.57 7.80
C ASN A 276 29.12 2.09 7.20
N PRO A 277 29.15 1.42 6.04
CA PRO A 277 27.95 1.14 5.27
C PRO A 277 27.00 0.21 6.02
N LYS A 278 27.51 -0.69 6.88
CA LYS A 278 26.68 -1.54 7.74
C LYS A 278 25.86 -0.71 8.73
N LEU A 279 26.47 0.24 9.44
CA LEU A 279 25.77 1.07 10.42
C LEU A 279 24.78 2.01 9.72
N GLU A 280 25.23 2.69 8.67
CA GLU A 280 24.45 3.74 8.01
C GLU A 280 23.27 3.21 7.19
N THR A 281 23.43 2.08 6.48
CA THR A 281 22.30 1.41 5.81
C THR A 281 21.32 0.78 6.80
N SER A 282 21.81 0.31 7.95
CA SER A 282 20.93 -0.21 9.02
C SER A 282 20.10 0.88 9.67
N VAL A 283 20.60 2.12 9.69
CA VAL A 283 19.89 3.29 10.22
C VAL A 283 18.84 3.82 9.23
N LEU A 284 19.11 3.77 7.91
CA LEU A 284 18.16 4.20 6.88
C LEU A 284 17.14 3.13 6.45
N SER A 285 17.46 1.84 6.57
CA SER A 285 16.48 0.77 6.33
C SER A 285 15.56 0.61 7.53
N VAL A 286 14.63 1.57 7.66
CA VAL A 286 13.70 1.83 8.78
C VAL A 286 12.96 0.59 9.34
N TRP A 287 12.98 -0.56 8.68
CA TRP A 287 12.32 -1.79 9.14
C TRP A 287 13.18 -3.06 9.10
N SER A 288 14.35 -3.06 8.46
CA SER A 288 15.17 -4.28 8.34
C SER A 288 15.82 -4.70 9.67
N TYR A 289 15.80 -3.81 10.67
CA TYR A 289 16.57 -3.94 11.91
C TYR A 289 15.75 -3.81 13.21
N THR A 290 14.41 -3.92 13.19
CA THR A 290 13.63 -4.08 14.44
C THR A 290 14.00 -5.35 15.23
N PHE A 291 14.88 -6.21 14.69
CA PHE A 291 15.29 -7.49 15.31
C PHE A 291 16.80 -7.78 15.27
N SER A 292 17.65 -6.77 15.05
CA SER A 292 19.09 -6.98 15.21
C SER A 292 19.55 -6.72 16.63
N ASN A 293 20.54 -7.49 17.10
CA ASN A 293 21.09 -7.42 18.46
C ASN A 293 22.01 -6.21 18.72
N GLU A 294 22.11 -5.26 17.79
CA GLU A 294 22.97 -4.08 17.93
C GLU A 294 22.28 -2.96 18.72
N LYS A 295 22.76 -2.68 19.93
CA LYS A 295 22.15 -1.73 20.88
C LYS A 295 22.00 -0.30 20.34
N GLU A 296 22.94 0.16 19.52
CA GLU A 296 22.91 1.51 18.93
C GLU A 296 21.76 1.68 17.93
N VAL A 297 21.40 0.61 17.21
CA VAL A 297 20.30 0.64 16.23
C VAL A 297 18.93 0.60 16.93
N VAL A 298 18.82 -0.17 18.02
CA VAL A 298 17.58 -0.25 18.82
C VAL A 298 17.22 1.10 19.46
N ASP A 299 18.21 1.83 19.98
CA ASP A 299 18.00 3.14 20.62
C ASP A 299 17.55 4.21 19.59
N TYR A 300 18.09 4.13 18.37
CA TYR A 300 17.72 5.04 17.29
C TYR A 300 16.34 4.73 16.68
N VAL A 301 16.00 3.44 16.44
CA VAL A 301 14.65 3.03 16.00
C VAL A 301 13.59 3.47 17.00
N THR A 302 13.89 3.37 18.30
CA THR A 302 12.99 3.86 19.37
C THR A 302 12.81 5.38 19.30
N THR A 303 13.84 6.12 18.87
CA THR A 303 13.81 7.58 18.69
C THR A 303 13.10 8.00 17.39
N MET A 304 13.14 7.18 16.34
CA MET A 304 12.53 7.44 15.03
C MET A 304 11.11 6.88 14.88
N ALA A 305 10.71 5.89 15.68
CA ALA A 305 9.34 5.35 15.70
C ALA A 305 8.25 6.44 15.82
N PRO A 306 8.42 7.53 16.59
CA PRO A 306 7.49 8.66 16.58
C PRO A 306 7.45 9.42 15.26
N LEU A 307 8.57 9.55 14.54
CA LEU A 307 8.66 10.25 13.25
C LEU A 307 8.04 9.41 12.11
N VAL A 308 8.22 8.10 12.13
CA VAL A 308 7.55 7.17 11.20
C VAL A 308 6.07 7.06 11.54
N SER A 309 5.73 7.02 12.82
CA SER A 309 4.33 7.13 13.24
C SER A 309 3.75 8.46 12.76
N LEU A 310 4.51 9.57 12.83
CA LEU A 310 4.11 10.87 12.32
C LEU A 310 3.96 10.87 10.79
N SER A 311 4.83 10.21 10.02
CA SER A 311 4.69 10.12 8.56
C SER A 311 3.48 9.28 8.16
N VAL A 312 3.27 8.12 8.79
CA VAL A 312 2.07 7.29 8.56
C VAL A 312 0.81 8.01 9.03
N ILE A 313 0.89 8.78 10.11
CA ILE A 313 -0.20 9.66 10.56
C ILE A 313 -0.41 10.80 9.54
N LEU A 314 0.64 11.40 8.98
CA LEU A 314 0.54 12.48 7.98
C LEU A 314 -0.04 11.97 6.66
N ASP A 315 0.33 10.78 6.20
CA ASP A 315 -0.25 10.12 5.01
C ASP A 315 -1.70 9.73 5.27
N SER A 316 -1.99 9.19 6.46
CA SER A 316 -3.37 8.88 6.89
C SER A 316 -4.20 10.16 7.04
N ILE A 317 -3.60 11.27 7.46
CA ILE A 317 -4.24 12.58 7.59
C ILE A 317 -4.42 13.24 6.22
N GLN A 318 -3.48 13.10 5.27
CA GLN A 318 -3.65 13.57 3.90
C GLN A 318 -4.84 12.90 3.22
N GLY A 319 -4.98 11.58 3.39
CA GLY A 319 -6.14 10.83 2.89
C GLY A 319 -7.47 11.32 3.49
N VAL A 320 -7.50 11.69 4.78
CA VAL A 320 -8.73 12.13 5.45
C VAL A 320 -9.02 13.64 5.27
N LEU A 321 -8.00 14.50 5.16
CA LEU A 321 -8.19 15.94 4.90
C LEU A 321 -8.73 16.22 3.48
N LEU A 322 -8.44 15.33 2.52
CA LEU A 322 -9.05 15.37 1.18
C LEU A 322 -10.56 15.05 1.23
N GLU A 323 -11.02 14.23 2.18
CA GLU A 323 -12.43 13.86 2.39
C GLU A 323 -13.28 15.07 2.85
N ASP A 324 -12.73 15.96 3.68
CA ASP A 324 -13.46 17.08 4.29
C ASP A 324 -13.51 18.35 3.39
N LEU A 325 -12.50 18.54 2.54
CA LEU A 325 -12.52 19.57 1.49
C LEU A 325 -13.51 19.23 0.36
N GLY A 326 -13.82 17.95 0.13
CA GLY A 326 -14.85 17.50 -0.81
C GLY A 326 -16.28 17.65 -0.31
N GLY A 327 -16.48 17.84 1.00
CA GLY A 327 -17.79 18.07 1.63
C GLY A 327 -18.18 19.55 1.81
N SER A 328 -17.28 20.48 1.45
CA SER A 328 -17.41 21.91 1.75
C SER A 328 -17.49 22.82 0.51
N ILE A 329 -17.79 22.26 -0.67
CA ILE A 329 -18.05 23.02 -1.91
C ILE A 329 -19.38 22.56 -2.52
#